data_AF-A0A2X2WGP7-F1
#
_entry.id   AF-A0A2X2WGP7-F1
#
_cell.length_a   1.000
_cell.length_b   1.000
_cell.length_c   1.000
_cell.angle_alpha   90.00
_cell.angle_beta   90.00
_cell.angle_gamma   90.00
#
_symmetry.space_group_name_H-M   'P 1'
#
loop_
_entity.id
_entity.type
_entity.pdbx_description
1 polymer ?
#
loop_
_entity_poly.entity_id
_entity_poly.type
_entity_poly.pdbx_seq_one_letter_code
_entity_poly.pdbx_strand_id
1 'polypeptide(L)'
;MLTLDWQGVLSGQPLQWVISGFLTTLWVTLAGVLLSTLLAIILLALRLSGNAFGRRLVAAWVSLFRNTPLLVQLMFWYFAAWNFLPRDVIDFVNTDHFWSILPGDVWWLTPEFLCSAWGAGSIHIGLPG
;
A
#
# COMPACT_ATOMS: atom_id res chain seq x y z
N MET A 1 13.31 34.47 -18.34
CA MET A 1 13.71 33.82 -17.07
C MET A 1 12.46 33.31 -16.41
N LEU A 2 12.34 32.02 -16.11
CA LEU A 2 11.23 31.49 -15.31
C LEU A 2 11.44 31.96 -13.86
N THR A 3 10.62 32.90 -13.40
CA THR A 3 10.60 33.31 -12.00
C THR A 3 9.80 32.29 -11.20
N LEU A 4 10.43 31.62 -10.23
CA LEU A 4 9.74 30.69 -9.33
C LEU A 4 8.71 31.44 -8.49
N ASP A 5 7.43 31.29 -8.82
CA ASP A 5 6.31 31.92 -8.12
C ASP A 5 5.80 31.02 -6.98
N TRP A 6 6.45 31.15 -5.82
CA TRP A 6 6.08 30.45 -4.60
C TRP A 6 4.72 30.86 -4.04
N GLN A 7 4.26 32.07 -4.36
CA GLN A 7 2.98 32.58 -3.86
C GLN A 7 1.81 31.92 -4.60
N GLY A 8 1.96 31.63 -5.90
CA GLY A 8 1.02 30.81 -6.65
C GLY A 8 0.95 29.36 -6.17
N VAL A 9 2.07 28.76 -5.74
CA VAL A 9 2.13 27.38 -5.22
C VAL A 9 1.46 27.25 -3.84
N LEU A 10 1.59 28.26 -2.99
CA LEU A 10 1.06 28.25 -1.63
C LEU A 10 -0.34 28.86 -1.51
N SER A 11 -1.00 29.18 -2.62
CA SER A 11 -2.34 29.77 -2.63
C SER A 11 -3.35 28.90 -3.39
N GLY A 12 -4.61 28.94 -2.97
CA GLY A 12 -5.73 28.30 -3.68
C GLY A 12 -5.62 26.77 -3.80
N GLN A 13 -5.87 26.26 -5.00
CA GLN A 13 -5.96 24.83 -5.32
C GLN A 13 -4.61 24.07 -5.21
N PRO A 14 -3.46 24.60 -5.65
CA PRO A 14 -2.16 23.95 -5.46
C PRO A 14 -1.84 23.59 -4.00
N LEU A 15 -2.15 24.48 -3.05
CA LEU A 15 -1.97 24.21 -1.62
C LEU A 15 -2.81 23.00 -1.16
N GLN A 16 -4.05 22.90 -1.65
CA GLN A 16 -4.93 21.78 -1.33
C GLN A 16 -4.38 20.45 -1.86
N TRP A 17 -3.79 20.42 -3.05
CA TRP A 17 -3.13 19.23 -3.59
C TRP A 17 -1.93 18.80 -2.76
N VAL A 18 -1.13 19.76 -2.29
CA VAL A 18 0.00 19.46 -1.39
C VAL A 18 -0.48 18.84 -0.09
N ILE A 19 -1.54 19.39 0.51
CA ILE A 19 -2.12 18.87 1.76
C ILE A 19 -2.73 17.47 1.54
N SER A 20 -3.51 17.29 0.47
CA SER A 20 -4.12 15.99 0.14
C SER A 20 -3.06 14.92 -0.17
N GLY A 21 -1.99 15.26 -0.91
CA GLY A 21 -0.88 14.35 -1.16
C GLY A 21 -0.10 14.00 0.11
N PHE A 22 0.10 14.97 1.01
CA PHE A 22 0.71 14.74 2.32
C PHE A 22 -0.14 13.78 3.17
N LEU A 23 -1.45 14.03 3.27
CA LEU A 23 -2.37 13.15 3.98
C LEU A 23 -2.44 11.76 3.36
N THR A 24 -2.41 11.65 2.03
CA THR A 24 -2.35 10.36 1.32
C THR A 24 -1.13 9.56 1.74
N THR A 25 0.05 10.20 1.77
CA THR A 25 1.30 9.54 2.20
C THR A 25 1.20 9.04 3.64
N LEU A 26 0.62 9.86 4.52
CA LEU A 26 0.44 9.52 5.93
C LEU A 26 -0.50 8.32 6.10
N TRP A 27 -1.66 8.33 5.42
CA TRP A 27 -2.63 7.24 5.45
C TRP A 27 -2.07 5.95 4.84
N VAL A 28 -1.39 6.03 3.69
CA VAL A 28 -0.74 4.87 3.05
C VAL A 28 0.31 4.26 3.98
N THR A 29 1.14 5.09 4.60
CA THR A 29 2.19 4.62 5.51
C THR A 29 1.58 3.96 6.74
N LEU A 30 0.56 4.58 7.35
CA LEU A 30 -0.12 4.02 8.51
C LEU A 30 -0.80 2.67 8.20
N ALA A 31 -1.52 2.59 7.06
CA ALA A 31 -2.12 1.35 6.59
C ALA A 31 -1.07 0.27 6.30
N GLY A 32 0.03 0.64 5.65
CA GLY A 32 1.15 -0.26 5.35
C GLY A 32 1.82 -0.80 6.61
N VAL A 33 2.05 0.05 7.62
CA VAL A 33 2.61 -0.38 8.92
C VAL A 33 1.68 -1.35 9.62
N LEU A 34 0.38 -1.04 9.71
CA LEU A 34 -0.62 -1.92 10.33
C LEU A 34 -0.67 -3.30 9.64
N LEU A 35 -0.70 -3.31 8.31
CA LEU A 35 -0.67 -4.54 7.51
C LEU A 35 0.63 -5.32 7.73
N SER A 36 1.77 -4.63 7.73
CA SER A 36 3.10 -5.21 7.97
C SER A 36 3.19 -5.87 9.34
N THR A 37 2.74 -5.18 10.39
CA THR A 37 2.74 -5.70 11.76
C THR A 37 1.86 -6.95 11.88
N LEU A 38 0.66 -6.93 11.30
CA LEU A 38 -0.23 -8.08 11.32
C LEU A 38 0.39 -9.29 10.61
N LEU A 39 0.91 -9.09 9.40
CA LEU A 39 1.60 -10.14 8.64
C LEU A 39 2.84 -10.65 9.37
N ALA A 40 3.64 -9.77 9.94
CA ALA A 40 4.82 -10.15 10.74
C ALA A 40 4.44 -11.02 11.93
N ILE A 41 3.39 -10.67 12.67
CA ILE A 41 2.89 -11.46 13.81
C ILE A 41 2.44 -12.85 13.34
N ILE A 42 1.69 -12.94 12.24
CA ILE A 42 1.21 -14.22 11.69
C ILE A 42 2.40 -15.11 11.27
N LEU A 43 3.37 -14.54 10.55
CA LEU A 43 4.57 -15.27 10.10
C LEU A 43 5.45 -15.69 11.29
N LEU A 44 5.55 -14.86 12.32
CA LEU A 44 6.27 -15.17 13.56
C LEU A 44 5.58 -16.31 14.33
N ALA A 45 4.26 -16.25 14.49
CA ALA A 45 3.47 -17.31 15.13
C ALA A 45 3.62 -18.64 14.37
N LEU A 46 3.55 -18.61 13.03
CA LEU A 46 3.79 -19.79 12.18
C LEU A 46 5.20 -20.36 12.36
N ARG A 47 6.23 -19.52 12.49
CA ARG A 47 7.60 -19.97 12.79
C ARG A 47 7.72 -20.66 14.15
N LEU A 48 7.06 -20.11 15.16
CA LEU A 48 7.06 -20.62 16.54
C LEU A 48 6.27 -21.93 16.69
N SER A 49 5.29 -22.20 15.82
CA SER A 49 4.50 -23.45 15.81
C SER A 49 5.33 -24.73 15.62
N GLY A 50 6.61 -24.63 15.27
CA GLY A 50 7.52 -25.78 15.12
C GLY A 50 7.30 -26.60 13.85
N ASN A 51 6.26 -26.31 13.06
CA ASN A 51 5.91 -27.09 11.88
C ASN A 51 6.89 -26.82 10.71
N ALA A 52 7.51 -27.88 10.17
CA ALA A 52 8.51 -27.76 9.10
C ALA A 52 7.92 -27.13 7.83
N PHE A 53 6.65 -27.38 7.55
CA PHE A 53 5.92 -26.76 6.44
C PHE A 53 5.73 -25.26 6.65
N GLY A 54 5.34 -24.83 7.85
CA GLY A 54 5.18 -23.41 8.19
C GLY A 54 6.49 -22.63 8.04
N ARG A 55 7.62 -23.22 8.47
CA ARG A 55 8.95 -22.62 8.28
C ARG A 55 9.31 -22.47 6.80
N ARG A 56 9.01 -23.48 5.96
CA ARG A 56 9.24 -23.43 4.51
C ARG A 56 8.37 -22.37 3.84
N LEU A 57 7.10 -22.25 4.23
CA LEU A 57 6.19 -21.21 3.73
C LEU A 57 6.69 -19.81 4.06
N VAL A 58 7.09 -19.57 5.31
CA VAL A 58 7.64 -18.27 5.72
C VAL A 58 8.95 -17.97 4.98
N ALA A 59 9.82 -18.97 4.80
CA ALA A 59 11.06 -18.80 4.04
C ALA A 59 10.80 -18.49 2.55
N ALA A 60 9.83 -19.17 1.94
CA ALA A 60 9.41 -18.93 0.56
C ALA A 60 8.81 -17.53 0.41
N TRP A 61 7.93 -17.11 1.33
CA TRP A 61 7.37 -15.77 1.39
C TRP A 61 8.47 -14.72 1.46
N VAL A 62 9.33 -14.78 2.47
CA VAL A 62 10.42 -13.80 2.66
C VAL A 62 11.36 -13.78 1.45
N SER A 63 11.72 -14.93 0.90
CA SER A 63 12.57 -15.02 -0.29
C SER A 63 11.92 -14.36 -1.51
N LEU A 64 10.64 -14.63 -1.78
CA LEU A 64 9.93 -14.07 -2.93
C LEU A 64 9.84 -12.55 -2.84
N PHE A 65 9.38 -12.02 -1.70
CA PHE A 65 9.15 -10.58 -1.54
C PHE A 65 10.45 -9.78 -1.41
N ARG A 66 11.55 -10.38 -0.94
CA ARG A 66 12.87 -9.71 -0.90
C ARG A 66 13.61 -9.72 -2.23
N ASN A 67 13.41 -10.76 -3.04
CA ASN A 67 14.08 -10.88 -4.34
C ASN A 67 13.31 -10.18 -5.47
N THR A 68 12.04 -9.80 -5.24
CA THR A 68 11.20 -9.13 -6.24
C THR A 68 11.26 -7.61 -6.08
N PRO A 69 11.67 -6.84 -7.11
CA PRO A 69 11.70 -5.38 -7.05
C PRO A 69 10.33 -4.79 -6.68
N LEU A 70 10.32 -3.73 -5.86
CA LEU A 70 9.09 -3.06 -5.45
C LEU A 70 8.25 -2.62 -6.65
N LEU A 71 8.91 -2.11 -7.70
CA LEU A 71 8.24 -1.68 -8.93
C LEU A 71 7.46 -2.84 -9.57
N VAL A 72 8.02 -4.05 -9.59
CA VAL A 72 7.35 -5.23 -10.14
C VAL A 72 6.13 -5.60 -9.29
N GLN A 73 6.23 -5.51 -7.97
CA GLN A 73 5.09 -5.74 -7.09
C GLN A 73 3.97 -4.73 -7.34
N LEU A 74 4.31 -3.44 -7.43
CA LEU A 74 3.35 -2.38 -7.74
C LEU A 74 2.68 -2.60 -9.10
N MET A 75 3.45 -2.93 -10.15
CA MET A 75 2.87 -3.23 -11.46
C MET A 75 2.00 -4.49 -11.44
N PHE A 76 2.41 -5.54 -10.74
CA PHE A 76 1.61 -6.76 -10.61
C PHE A 76 0.27 -6.48 -9.92
N TRP A 77 0.27 -5.77 -8.79
CA TRP A 77 -0.97 -5.47 -8.07
C TRP A 77 -1.87 -4.50 -8.85
N TYR A 78 -1.28 -3.51 -9.52
CA TYR A 78 -2.05 -2.55 -10.31
C TYR A 78 -2.67 -3.17 -11.57
N PHE A 79 -1.88 -3.92 -12.35
CA PHE A 79 -2.33 -4.46 -13.64
C PHE A 79 -2.89 -5.87 -13.54
N ALA A 80 -2.21 -6.79 -12.86
CA ALA A 80 -2.59 -8.20 -12.85
C ALA A 80 -3.70 -8.49 -11.84
N ALA A 81 -3.55 -8.05 -10.58
CA ALA A 81 -4.54 -8.34 -9.54
C ALA A 81 -5.88 -7.67 -9.83
N TRP A 82 -5.87 -6.39 -10.24
CA TRP A 82 -7.10 -5.67 -10.57
C TRP A 82 -7.86 -6.28 -11.74
N ASN A 83 -7.17 -6.70 -12.82
CA ASN A 83 -7.82 -7.35 -13.95
C ASN A 83 -8.32 -8.78 -13.64
N PHE A 84 -7.79 -9.40 -12.59
CA PHE A 84 -8.22 -10.73 -12.16
C PHE A 84 -9.44 -10.70 -11.24
N LEU A 85 -9.82 -9.53 -10.72
CA LEU A 85 -11.04 -9.38 -9.92
C LEU A 85 -12.29 -9.51 -10.81
N PRO A 86 -13.37 -10.17 -10.33
CA PRO A 86 -14.66 -10.16 -11.00
C PRO A 86 -15.14 -8.72 -11.21
N ARG A 87 -15.75 -8.44 -12.37
CA ARG A 87 -16.27 -7.11 -12.72
C ARG A 87 -17.20 -6.55 -11.64
N ASP A 88 -17.98 -7.42 -11.01
CA ASP A 88 -18.90 -7.06 -9.92
C ASP A 88 -18.17 -6.49 -8.68
N VAL A 89 -16.96 -7.00 -8.38
CA VAL A 89 -16.16 -6.50 -7.25
C VAL A 89 -15.52 -5.16 -7.60
N ILE A 90 -15.07 -5.00 -8.86
CA ILE A 90 -14.50 -3.75 -9.35
C ILE A 90 -15.57 -2.65 -9.35
N ASP A 91 -16.77 -2.95 -9.83
CA ASP A 91 -17.89 -2.00 -9.85
C ASP A 91 -18.35 -1.66 -8.42
N PHE A 92 -18.36 -2.63 -7.51
CA PHE A 92 -18.61 -2.38 -6.10
C PHE A 92 -17.56 -1.45 -5.49
N VAL A 93 -16.27 -1.71 -5.71
CA VAL A 93 -15.19 -0.86 -5.21
C VAL A 93 -15.23 0.55 -5.82
N ASN A 94 -15.57 0.67 -7.10
CA ASN A 94 -15.69 1.95 -7.81
C ASN A 94 -16.97 2.72 -7.49
N THR A 95 -17.96 2.10 -6.86
CA THR A 95 -19.17 2.81 -6.45
C THR A 95 -18.83 3.80 -5.34
N ASP A 96 -19.36 5.02 -5.42
CA ASP A 96 -19.16 6.09 -4.43
C ASP A 96 -19.72 5.68 -3.05
N HIS A 97 -18.89 5.02 -2.25
CA HIS A 97 -19.22 4.73 -0.87
C HIS A 97 -18.84 5.95 -0.01
N PHE A 98 -19.76 6.42 0.84
CA PHE A 98 -19.50 7.48 1.83
C PHE A 98 -18.28 7.18 2.73
N TRP A 99 -17.93 5.89 2.88
CA TRP A 99 -16.80 5.40 3.68
C TRP A 99 -15.49 5.26 2.87
N SER A 100 -15.52 5.47 1.56
CA SER A 100 -14.36 5.32 0.67
C SER A 100 -13.40 6.52 0.74
N ILE A 101 -13.86 7.64 1.32
CA ILE A 101 -13.10 8.89 1.41
C ILE A 101 -12.70 9.12 2.86
N LEU A 102 -11.39 9.07 3.12
CA LEU A 102 -10.79 9.44 4.40
C LEU A 102 -10.71 10.98 4.54
N PRO A 103 -10.59 11.51 5.76
CA PRO A 103 -10.38 12.94 5.98
C PRO A 103 -9.20 13.47 5.14
N GLY A 104 -9.47 14.51 4.33
CA GLY A 104 -8.49 15.09 3.39
C GLY A 104 -8.65 14.69 1.93
N ASP A 105 -9.84 14.25 1.52
CA ASP A 105 -10.16 13.79 0.17
C ASP A 105 -9.27 12.63 -0.31
N VAL A 106 -8.87 11.76 0.63
CA VAL A 106 -8.00 10.61 0.35
C VAL A 106 -8.85 9.38 0.08
N TRP A 107 -8.77 8.88 -1.15
CA TRP A 107 -9.44 7.66 -1.57
C TRP A 107 -8.58 6.44 -1.20
N TRP A 108 -9.04 5.64 -0.25
CA TRP A 108 -8.25 4.51 0.27
C TRP A 108 -8.52 3.18 -0.42
N LEU A 109 -9.67 3.07 -1.11
CA LEU A 109 -10.08 1.86 -1.84
C LEU A 109 -9.53 1.82 -3.28
N THR A 110 -8.79 2.85 -3.68
CA THR A 110 -8.20 2.94 -5.01
C THR A 110 -7.08 1.92 -5.18
N PRO A 111 -6.90 1.36 -6.39
CA PRO A 111 -5.82 0.42 -6.68
C PRO A 111 -4.45 0.98 -6.26
N GLU A 112 -4.21 2.27 -6.48
CA GLU A 112 -2.97 2.96 -6.17
C GLU A 112 -2.69 2.97 -4.67
N PHE A 113 -3.70 3.27 -3.85
CA PHE A 113 -3.56 3.28 -2.39
C PHE A 113 -3.29 1.86 -1.86
N LEU A 114 -4.08 0.88 -2.32
CA LEU A 114 -3.96 -0.52 -1.91
C LEU A 114 -2.59 -1.10 -2.30
N CYS A 115 -2.14 -0.84 -3.53
CA CYS A 115 -0.81 -1.24 -4.00
C CYS A 115 0.31 -0.60 -3.17
N SER A 116 0.18 0.69 -2.86
CA SER A 116 1.18 1.42 -2.08
C SER A 116 1.24 0.96 -0.62
N ALA A 117 0.09 0.70 -0.01
CA ALA A 117 -0.01 0.15 1.35
C ALA A 117 0.59 -1.27 1.41
N TRP A 118 0.31 -2.11 0.40
CA TRP A 118 0.93 -3.43 0.26
C TRP A 118 2.46 -3.34 0.10
N GLY A 119 2.91 -2.50 -0.83
CA GLY A 119 4.33 -2.27 -1.11
C GLY A 119 5.07 -1.83 0.15
N ALA A 120 4.57 -0.80 0.83
CA ALA A 120 5.11 -0.33 2.11
C ALA A 120 5.13 -1.44 3.18
N GLY A 121 4.06 -2.23 3.27
CA GLY A 121 3.94 -3.26 4.29
C GLY A 121 4.91 -4.45 4.09
N SER A 122 5.11 -4.86 2.84
CA SER A 122 5.97 -5.99 2.48
C SER A 122 7.47 -5.70 2.68
N ILE A 123 7.90 -4.43 2.57
CA ILE A 123 9.31 -4.02 2.74
C ILE A 123 9.80 -4.26 4.17
N HIS A 124 8.97 -4.04 5.19
CA HIS A 124 9.39 -4.04 6.59
C HIS A 124 9.52 -5.43 7.25
N ILE A 125 9.00 -6.47 6.62
CA ILE A 125 9.03 -7.85 7.17
C ILE A 125 10.43 -8.49 7.00
N GLY A 126 11.36 -7.80 6.33
CA GLY A 126 12.67 -8.31 5.92
C GLY A 126 13.88 -7.81 6.71
N LEU A 127 13.75 -7.42 7.98
CA LEU A 127 14.93 -7.14 8.82
C LEU A 127 15.51 -8.46 9.39
N PRO A 128 16.73 -8.85 9.00
CA PRO A 128 17.44 -9.91 9.70
C PRO A 128 17.83 -9.39 11.09
N GLY A 129 17.56 -10.21 12.11
CA GLY A 129 18.41 -10.19 13.31
C GLY A 129 19.82 -10.64 12.98
#